data_AF-A0A7C5J064-F1
#
_entry.id   AF-A0A7C5J064-F1
#
_cell.length_a   1.000
_cell.length_b   1.000
_cell.length_c   1.000
_cell.angle_alpha   90.00
_cell.angle_beta   90.00
_cell.angle_gamma   90.00
#
_symmetry.space_group_name_H-M   'P 1'
#
loop_
_entity.id
_entity.type
_entity.pdbx_description
1 polymer ?
#
loop_
_entity_poly.entity_id
_entity_poly.type
_entity_poly.pdbx_seq_one_letter_code
_entity_poly.pdbx_strand_id
1 'polypeptide(L)'
;MPLLGRGPALRGRAFPRPSSKWIICEQSARIRRFDSPPPRSAASRTVRQWRSLRSLIWGLALNSAIVRGVREVLYVALGGSLGAVSRYGISEWARRRLGDALPWGTLFVNVVGSLLLGLLLGLALREVGTRGHRAAFGTGFLGAFTTFSTFSNETVLMYQQGKLTGAVLNVVLNLVAGIGAAIAGLWLASKVPIR
;
A
#
# COMPACT_ATOMS: atom_id res chain seq x y z
N MET A 1 -8.27 13.40 -101.10
CA MET A 1 -7.67 12.17 -101.66
C MET A 1 -6.35 11.91 -100.94
N PRO A 2 -5.91 10.65 -100.68
CA PRO A 2 -6.59 9.36 -100.78
C PRO A 2 -6.39 8.37 -99.58
N LEU A 3 -7.31 7.40 -99.50
CA LEU A 3 -7.13 5.95 -99.26
C LEU A 3 -6.75 5.35 -97.88
N LEU A 4 -7.78 4.76 -97.26
CA LEU A 4 -7.93 3.31 -96.96
C LEU A 4 -6.66 2.45 -96.77
N GLY A 5 -6.54 1.86 -95.59
CA GLY A 5 -5.75 0.66 -95.34
C GLY A 5 -6.44 -0.27 -94.33
N ARG A 6 -7.14 -1.30 -94.84
CA ARG A 6 -7.62 -2.45 -94.03
C ARG A 6 -6.44 -3.38 -93.76
N GLY A 7 -6.34 -3.88 -92.53
CA GLY A 7 -5.49 -5.02 -92.14
C GLY A 7 -6.19 -5.85 -91.05
N PRO A 8 -5.97 -7.18 -90.97
CA PRO A 8 -7.00 -8.14 -90.57
C PRO A 8 -7.10 -8.39 -89.06
N ALA A 9 -8.32 -8.73 -88.64
CA ALA A 9 -8.63 -9.33 -87.34
C ALA A 9 -7.87 -10.65 -87.17
N LEU A 10 -7.00 -10.73 -86.14
CA LEU A 10 -6.47 -12.00 -85.64
C LEU A 10 -7.18 -12.40 -84.35
N ARG A 11 -7.78 -13.58 -84.46
CA ARG A 11 -8.63 -14.27 -83.49
C ARG A 11 -7.88 -14.58 -82.21
N GLY A 12 -8.63 -14.57 -81.12
CA GLY A 12 -8.13 -14.84 -79.78
C GLY A 12 -7.50 -16.23 -79.59
N ARG A 13 -6.60 -16.27 -78.63
CA ARG A 13 -6.38 -17.45 -77.79
C ARG A 13 -6.75 -17.04 -76.37
N ALA A 14 -7.86 -17.57 -75.88
CA ALA A 14 -8.21 -17.46 -74.47
C ALA A 14 -7.13 -18.19 -73.66
N PHE A 15 -6.40 -17.46 -72.83
CA PHE A 15 -5.55 -18.06 -71.79
C PHE A 15 -6.50 -18.68 -70.74
N PRO A 16 -6.35 -19.96 -70.38
CA PRO A 16 -7.19 -20.56 -69.36
C PRO A 16 -6.96 -19.86 -68.02
N ARG A 17 -8.02 -19.34 -67.40
CA ARG A 17 -7.96 -18.76 -66.06
C ARG A 17 -7.51 -19.85 -65.08
N PRO A 18 -6.46 -19.64 -64.28
CA PRO A 18 -6.03 -20.63 -63.31
C PRO A 18 -7.15 -20.86 -62.29
N SER A 19 -7.54 -22.11 -62.11
CA SER A 19 -8.55 -22.50 -61.14
C SER A 19 -8.05 -22.23 -59.72
N SER A 20 -8.97 -21.86 -58.82
CA SER A 20 -8.69 -21.45 -57.43
C SER A 20 -7.86 -22.44 -56.62
N LYS A 21 -7.80 -23.72 -57.03
CA LYS A 21 -6.94 -24.74 -56.40
C LYS A 21 -5.45 -24.48 -56.60
N TRP A 22 -5.03 -23.88 -57.72
CA TRP A 22 -3.62 -23.56 -57.98
C TRP A 22 -3.09 -22.45 -57.08
N ILE A 23 -3.89 -21.39 -56.87
CA ILE A 23 -3.52 -20.24 -56.05
C ILE A 23 -3.35 -20.65 -54.56
N ILE A 24 -4.22 -21.55 -54.07
CA ILE A 24 -4.16 -22.04 -52.68
C ILE A 24 -2.93 -22.94 -52.45
N CYS A 25 -2.56 -23.77 -53.43
CA CYS A 25 -1.41 -24.67 -53.30
C CYS A 25 -0.08 -23.90 -53.26
N GLU A 26 0.05 -22.85 -54.06
CA GLU A 26 1.25 -22.00 -54.10
C GLU A 26 1.38 -21.11 -52.84
N GLN A 27 0.29 -20.56 -52.32
CA GLN A 27 0.30 -19.85 -51.04
C GLN A 27 0.69 -20.77 -49.87
N SER A 28 0.19 -22.00 -49.85
CA SER A 28 0.50 -22.98 -48.79
C SER A 28 1.99 -23.38 -48.76
N ALA A 29 2.65 -23.45 -49.93
CA ALA A 29 4.08 -23.71 -50.02
C ALA A 29 4.94 -22.52 -49.58
N ARG A 30 4.46 -21.29 -49.78
CA ARG A 30 5.16 -20.06 -49.40
C ARG A 30 5.08 -19.77 -47.90
N ILE A 31 3.95 -20.10 -47.26
CA ILE A 31 3.77 -19.98 -45.80
C ILE A 31 4.73 -20.93 -45.06
N ARG A 32 4.90 -22.17 -45.52
CA ARG A 32 5.82 -23.14 -44.87
C ARG A 32 7.30 -22.72 -44.87
N ARG A 33 7.74 -21.83 -45.75
CA ARG A 33 9.12 -21.30 -45.72
C ARG A 33 9.33 -20.27 -44.62
N PHE A 34 8.28 -19.60 -44.16
CA PHE A 34 8.35 -18.60 -43.09
C PHE A 34 8.33 -19.20 -41.68
N ASP A 35 7.93 -20.47 -41.55
CA ASP A 35 7.91 -21.22 -40.28
C ASP A 35 9.25 -21.91 -39.95
N SER A 36 10.31 -21.66 -40.74
CA SER A 36 11.64 -22.18 -40.40
C SER A 36 12.17 -21.39 -39.20
N PRO A 37 12.42 -22.03 -38.03
CA PRO A 37 12.95 -21.31 -36.87
C PRO A 37 14.31 -20.71 -37.24
N PRO A 38 14.61 -19.47 -36.82
CA PRO A 38 15.87 -18.82 -37.16
C PRO A 38 17.06 -19.65 -36.63
N PRO A 39 18.23 -19.61 -37.32
CA PRO A 39 19.40 -20.38 -36.91
C PRO A 39 19.79 -20.03 -35.47
N ARG A 40 20.12 -21.06 -34.68
CA ARG A 40 20.52 -20.95 -33.26
C ARG A 40 21.84 -20.21 -33.12
N SER A 41 21.82 -18.89 -33.30
CA SER A 41 22.96 -18.03 -32.99
C SER A 41 23.05 -17.81 -31.48
N ALA A 42 24.26 -17.50 -31.00
CA ALA A 42 24.61 -17.32 -29.59
C ALA A 42 23.70 -16.34 -28.81
N ALA A 43 22.96 -15.47 -29.51
CA ALA A 43 21.93 -14.59 -28.97
C ALA A 43 20.81 -15.32 -28.19
N SER A 44 20.54 -16.58 -28.52
CA SER A 44 19.54 -17.42 -27.84
C SER A 44 19.96 -17.90 -26.44
N ARG A 45 21.27 -17.90 -26.14
CA ARG A 45 21.77 -18.24 -24.79
C ARG A 45 21.62 -17.06 -23.84
N THR A 46 21.93 -15.85 -24.29
CA THR A 46 21.82 -14.61 -23.52
C THR A 46 20.37 -14.30 -23.14
N VAL A 47 19.41 -14.45 -24.06
CA VAL A 47 17.98 -14.19 -23.77
C VAL A 47 17.41 -15.20 -22.76
N ARG A 48 17.83 -16.47 -22.82
CA ARG A 48 17.43 -17.50 -21.86
C ARG A 48 18.05 -17.27 -20.48
N GLN A 49 19.32 -16.87 -20.45
CA GLN A 49 20.05 -16.48 -19.25
C GLN A 49 19.44 -15.24 -18.59
N TRP A 50 19.00 -14.25 -19.38
CA TRP A 50 18.33 -13.04 -18.89
C TRP A 50 16.96 -13.33 -18.26
N ARG A 51 16.18 -14.28 -18.82
CA ARG A 51 14.91 -14.73 -18.22
C ARG A 51 15.14 -15.41 -16.87
N SER A 52 16.17 -16.24 -16.75
CA SER A 52 16.57 -16.92 -15.51
C SER A 52 17.06 -15.92 -14.43
N LEU A 53 17.92 -14.98 -14.80
CA LEU A 53 18.41 -13.94 -13.89
C LEU A 53 17.28 -13.03 -13.42
N ARG A 54 16.38 -12.63 -14.32
CA ARG A 54 15.19 -11.85 -13.97
C ARG A 54 14.33 -12.60 -12.95
N SER A 55 14.04 -13.88 -13.14
CA SER A 55 13.26 -14.66 -12.16
C SER A 55 13.94 -14.77 -10.79
N LEU A 56 15.28 -14.87 -10.74
CA LEU A 56 16.03 -14.92 -9.49
C LEU A 56 16.04 -13.56 -8.78
N ILE A 57 16.26 -12.47 -9.52
CA ILE A 57 16.22 -11.10 -8.99
C ILE A 57 14.82 -10.77 -8.46
N TRP A 58 13.76 -11.11 -9.21
CA TRP A 58 12.38 -10.94 -8.75
C TRP A 58 12.07 -11.83 -7.54
N GLY A 59 12.55 -13.07 -7.51
CA GLY A 59 12.37 -13.97 -6.37
C GLY A 59 13.04 -13.46 -5.10
N LEU A 60 14.28 -12.96 -5.20
CA LEU A 60 15.01 -12.34 -4.08
C LEU A 60 14.34 -11.05 -3.62
N ALA A 61 13.91 -10.19 -4.56
CA ALA A 61 13.18 -8.96 -4.25
C ALA A 61 11.86 -9.26 -3.53
N LEU A 62 11.07 -10.22 -4.02
CA LEU A 62 9.81 -10.64 -3.43
C LEU A 62 10.01 -11.25 -2.04
N ASN A 63 10.98 -12.17 -1.87
CA ASN A 63 11.31 -12.76 -0.59
C ASN A 63 11.72 -11.68 0.42
N SER A 64 12.56 -10.73 0.00
CA SER A 64 12.97 -9.62 0.86
C SER A 64 11.80 -8.70 1.24
N ALA A 65 10.81 -8.51 0.36
CA ALA A 65 9.61 -7.73 0.64
C ALA A 65 8.68 -8.44 1.64
N ILE A 66 8.48 -9.75 1.46
CA ILE A 66 7.68 -10.59 2.35
C ILE A 66 8.30 -10.60 3.76
N VAL A 67 9.60 -10.86 3.88
CA VAL A 67 10.31 -10.88 5.17
C VAL A 67 10.24 -9.52 5.87
N ARG A 68 10.36 -8.41 5.11
CA ARG A 68 10.16 -7.06 5.66
C ARG A 68 8.73 -6.89 6.20
N GLY A 69 7.70 -7.29 5.45
CA GLY A 69 6.30 -7.20 5.87
C GLY A 69 6.02 -8.00 7.15
N VAL A 70 6.48 -9.25 7.21
CA VAL A 70 6.32 -10.12 8.39
C VAL A 70 6.96 -9.50 9.62
N ARG A 71 8.17 -8.93 9.49
CA ARG A 71 8.86 -8.30 10.61
C ARG A 71 8.11 -7.09 11.17
N GLU A 72 7.55 -6.24 10.31
CA GLU A 72 6.75 -5.09 10.75
C GLU A 72 5.46 -5.55 11.47
N VAL A 73 4.80 -6.60 10.98
CA VAL A 73 3.61 -7.17 11.64
C VAL A 73 3.94 -7.66 13.05
N LEU A 74 5.09 -8.33 13.24
CA LEU A 74 5.54 -8.76 14.56
C LEU A 74 5.77 -7.57 15.50
N TYR A 75 6.38 -6.49 15.00
CA TYR A 75 6.54 -5.26 15.77
C TYR A 75 5.20 -4.63 16.17
N VAL A 76 4.24 -4.56 15.24
CA VAL A 76 2.89 -4.06 15.53
C VAL A 76 2.20 -4.94 16.57
N ALA A 77 2.30 -6.27 16.45
CA ALA A 77 1.65 -7.20 17.37
C ALA A 77 2.22 -7.09 18.80
N LEU A 78 3.55 -7.01 18.94
CA LEU A 78 4.21 -6.85 20.23
C LEU A 78 3.95 -5.48 20.86
N GLY A 79 4.05 -4.41 20.06
CA GLY A 79 3.73 -3.06 20.52
C GLY A 79 2.26 -2.96 20.93
N GLY A 80 1.36 -3.49 20.10
CA GLY A 80 -0.09 -3.43 20.30
C GLY A 80 -0.56 -4.18 21.54
N SER A 81 -0.02 -5.37 21.81
CA SER A 81 -0.35 -6.11 23.03
C SER A 81 0.05 -5.33 24.29
N LEU A 82 1.27 -4.77 24.30
CA LEU A 82 1.73 -3.91 25.40
C LEU A 82 0.86 -2.66 25.55
N GLY A 83 0.54 -1.99 24.44
CA GLY A 83 -0.31 -0.79 24.44
C GLY A 83 -1.69 -1.06 25.01
N ALA A 84 -2.33 -2.15 24.60
CA ALA A 84 -3.64 -2.56 25.09
C ALA A 84 -3.63 -2.89 26.60
N VAL A 85 -2.61 -3.61 27.08
CA VAL A 85 -2.45 -3.96 28.50
C VAL A 85 -2.19 -2.71 29.34
N SER A 86 -1.31 -1.81 28.89
CA SER A 86 -1.06 -0.53 29.56
C SER A 86 -2.32 0.31 29.66
N ARG A 87 -3.09 0.43 28.56
CA ARG A 87 -4.38 1.14 28.56
C ARG A 87 -5.33 0.55 29.58
N TYR A 88 -5.51 -0.77 29.57
CA TYR A 88 -6.38 -1.46 30.52
C TYR A 88 -5.98 -1.17 31.98
N GLY A 89 -4.69 -1.30 32.30
CA GLY A 89 -4.18 -1.05 33.64
C GLY A 89 -4.38 0.40 34.10
N ILE A 90 -4.12 1.38 33.23
CA ILE A 90 -4.30 2.80 33.55
C ILE A 90 -5.79 3.15 33.69
N SER A 91 -6.65 2.66 32.79
CA SER A 91 -8.09 2.87 32.87
C SER A 91 -8.65 2.35 34.19
N GLU A 92 -8.26 1.13 34.59
CA GLU A 92 -8.72 0.54 35.84
C GLU A 92 -8.15 1.25 37.07
N TRP A 93 -6.88 1.64 37.05
CA TRP A 93 -6.26 2.41 38.13
C TRP A 93 -6.95 3.78 38.31
N ALA A 94 -7.18 4.50 37.21
CA ALA A 94 -7.83 5.81 37.24
C ALA A 94 -9.25 5.71 37.77
N ARG A 95 -10.02 4.70 37.32
CA ARG A 95 -11.37 4.42 37.81
C ARG A 95 -11.40 4.26 39.34
N ARG A 96 -10.47 3.49 39.91
CA ARG A 96 -10.37 3.25 41.36
C ARG A 96 -9.96 4.47 42.17
N ARG A 97 -9.14 5.38 41.59
CA ARG A 97 -8.53 6.49 42.32
C ARG A 97 -9.25 7.83 42.14
N LEU A 98 -9.82 8.07 40.95
CA LEU A 98 -10.42 9.34 40.56
C LEU A 98 -11.95 9.25 40.44
N GLY A 99 -12.51 8.04 40.55
CA GLY A 99 -13.95 7.78 40.48
C GLY A 99 -14.52 7.90 39.06
N ASP A 100 -15.86 7.91 38.99
CA ASP A 100 -16.63 7.75 37.74
C ASP A 100 -17.30 9.06 37.25
N ALA A 101 -16.85 10.22 37.75
CA ALA A 101 -17.40 11.51 37.34
C ALA A 101 -17.03 11.85 35.88
N LEU A 102 -15.78 11.55 35.49
CA LEU A 102 -15.25 11.65 34.14
C LEU A 102 -14.38 10.41 33.85
N PRO A 103 -14.23 9.99 32.59
CA PRO A 103 -13.42 8.83 32.25
C PRO A 103 -11.94 9.23 32.20
N TRP A 104 -11.38 9.54 33.37
CA TRP A 104 -10.03 10.07 33.53
C TRP A 104 -8.96 9.17 32.91
N GLY A 105 -9.14 7.86 32.99
CA GLY A 105 -8.25 6.89 32.36
C GLY A 105 -8.20 7.04 30.85
N THR A 106 -9.36 7.11 30.20
CA THR A 106 -9.48 7.30 28.75
C THR A 106 -8.89 8.64 28.30
N LEU A 107 -9.21 9.71 29.02
CA LEU A 107 -8.64 11.03 28.74
C LEU A 107 -7.11 11.00 28.84
N PHE A 108 -6.56 10.41 29.90
CA PHE A 108 -5.12 10.33 30.12
C PHE A 108 -4.41 9.57 29.00
N VAL A 109 -4.88 8.36 28.66
CA VAL A 109 -4.24 7.55 27.62
C VAL A 109 -4.32 8.23 26.24
N ASN A 110 -5.43 8.91 25.94
CA ASN A 110 -5.59 9.63 24.68
C ASN A 110 -4.67 10.86 24.60
N VAL A 111 -4.56 11.65 25.67
CA VAL A 111 -3.71 12.85 25.71
C VAL A 111 -2.23 12.47 25.68
N VAL A 112 -1.80 11.55 26.55
CA VAL A 112 -0.41 11.07 26.58
C VAL A 112 -0.06 10.37 25.27
N GLY A 113 -0.95 9.53 24.75
CA GLY A 113 -0.74 8.87 23.47
C GLY A 113 -0.62 9.86 22.31
N SER A 114 -1.44 10.91 22.28
CA SER A 114 -1.34 11.99 21.28
C SER A 114 -0.03 12.76 21.37
N LEU A 115 0.45 13.07 22.59
CA LEU A 115 1.77 13.69 22.81
C LEU A 115 2.90 12.83 22.22
N LEU A 116 2.92 11.55 22.59
CA LEU A 116 3.95 10.61 22.16
C LEU A 116 3.89 10.34 20.66
N LEU A 117 2.69 10.29 20.07
CA LEU A 117 2.52 10.11 18.64
C LEU A 117 2.99 11.35 17.86
N GLY A 118 2.69 12.55 18.35
CA GLY A 118 3.23 13.80 17.80
C GLY A 118 4.76 13.86 17.87
N LEU A 119 5.35 13.45 19.00
CA LEU A 119 6.80 13.34 19.16
C LEU A 119 7.40 12.34 18.16
N LEU A 120 6.81 11.14 18.05
CA LEU A 120 7.25 10.11 17.13
C LEU A 120 7.17 10.57 15.67
N LEU A 121 6.08 11.26 15.30
CA LEU A 121 5.91 11.83 13.97
C LEU A 121 6.98 12.89 13.68
N GLY A 122 7.23 13.80 14.61
CA GLY A 122 8.25 14.85 14.44
C GLY A 122 9.67 14.28 14.32
N LEU A 123 10.00 13.23 15.07
CA LEU A 123 11.27 12.50 14.93
C LEU A 123 11.35 11.77 13.58
N ALA A 124 10.26 11.15 13.14
CA ALA A 124 10.20 10.47 11.85
C ALA A 124 10.38 11.43 10.66
N LEU A 125 9.82 12.65 10.74
CA LEU A 125 10.02 13.70 9.73
C LEU A 125 11.47 14.17 9.63
N ARG A 126 12.25 13.99 10.70
CA ARG A 126 13.69 14.30 10.75
C ARG A 126 14.56 13.07 10.50
N GLU A 127 13.97 12.03 9.91
CA GLU A 127 14.60 10.73 9.61
C GLU A 127 15.19 10.00 10.82
N VAL A 128 14.73 10.30 12.03
CA VAL A 128 15.15 9.60 13.24
C VAL A 128 14.36 8.30 13.39
N GLY A 129 15.09 7.21 13.57
CA GLY A 129 14.53 5.89 13.84
C GLY A 129 14.19 5.08 12.58
N THR A 130 14.13 3.76 12.77
CA THR A 130 13.86 2.81 11.68
C THR A 130 12.36 2.62 11.41
N ARG A 131 12.01 2.00 10.28
CA ARG A 131 10.62 1.59 9.99
C ARG A 131 10.02 0.71 11.09
N GLY A 132 10.82 -0.23 11.61
CA GLY A 132 10.45 -1.10 12.73
C GLY A 132 10.03 -0.35 13.99
N HIS A 133 10.76 0.71 14.36
CA HIS A 133 10.38 1.54 15.51
C HIS A 133 9.04 2.25 15.28
N ARG A 134 8.78 2.73 14.07
CA ARG A 134 7.49 3.38 13.75
C ARG A 134 6.33 2.40 13.77
N ALA A 135 6.54 1.18 13.28
CA ALA A 135 5.53 0.12 13.36
C ALA A 135 5.28 -0.32 14.80
N ALA A 136 6.35 -0.54 15.59
CA ALA A 136 6.24 -0.96 16.99
C ALA A 136 5.57 0.09 17.87
N PHE A 137 6.07 1.34 17.84
CA PHE A 137 5.61 2.38 18.75
C PHE A 137 4.41 3.15 18.22
N GLY A 138 4.40 3.51 16.93
CA GLY A 138 3.33 4.30 16.34
C GLY A 138 2.07 3.45 16.14
N THR A 139 2.14 2.51 15.19
CA THR A 139 0.98 1.70 14.83
C THR A 139 0.63 0.67 15.90
N GLY A 140 1.63 0.00 16.48
CA GLY A 140 1.44 -1.00 17.52
C GLY A 140 1.03 -0.38 18.85
N PHE A 141 2.01 0.10 19.61
CA PHE A 141 1.80 0.56 20.99
C PHE A 141 0.83 1.72 21.08
N LEU A 142 1.12 2.86 20.44
CA LEU A 142 0.29 4.06 20.55
C LEU A 142 -1.10 3.87 19.93
N GLY A 143 -1.18 3.11 18.84
CA GLY A 143 -2.45 2.73 18.22
C GLY A 143 -3.36 1.90 19.14
N ALA A 144 -2.79 0.98 19.93
CA ALA A 144 -3.55 0.19 20.91
C ALA A 144 -3.71 0.87 22.28
N PHE A 145 -2.80 1.77 22.63
CA PHE A 145 -2.78 2.52 23.88
C PHE A 145 -3.85 3.62 23.91
N THR A 146 -4.08 4.28 22.77
CA THR A 146 -5.15 5.26 22.60
C THR A 146 -6.47 4.56 22.23
N THR A 147 -7.61 5.23 22.43
CA THR A 147 -8.93 4.67 22.09
C THR A 147 -9.95 5.75 21.77
N PHE A 148 -10.51 5.68 20.57
CA PHE A 148 -11.65 6.51 20.18
C PHE A 148 -12.99 5.83 20.48
N SER A 149 -13.06 4.50 20.36
CA SER A 149 -14.29 3.74 20.58
C SER A 149 -14.74 3.78 22.04
N THR A 150 -13.80 3.64 22.98
CA THR A 150 -14.11 3.73 24.42
C THR A 150 -14.55 5.14 24.79
N PHE A 151 -13.82 6.16 24.32
CA PHE A 151 -14.19 7.57 24.48
C PHE A 151 -15.63 7.87 23.98
N SER A 152 -15.97 7.34 22.81
CA SER A 152 -17.30 7.54 22.21
C SER A 152 -18.38 6.86 23.04
N ASN A 153 -18.15 5.60 23.46
CA ASN A 153 -19.11 4.86 24.28
C ASN A 153 -19.32 5.51 25.65
N GLU A 154 -18.24 5.93 26.32
CA GLU A 154 -18.33 6.64 27.61
C GLU A 154 -19.11 7.95 27.49
N THR A 155 -18.90 8.70 26.40
CA THR A 155 -19.65 9.94 26.13
C THR A 155 -21.14 9.65 25.94
N VAL A 156 -21.49 8.63 25.15
CA VAL A 156 -22.88 8.22 24.92
C VAL A 156 -23.53 7.74 26.21
N LEU A 157 -22.82 6.95 27.02
CA LEU A 157 -23.31 6.48 28.32
C LEU A 157 -23.58 7.64 29.29
N MET A 158 -22.69 8.64 29.33
CA MET A 158 -22.92 9.84 30.14
C MET A 158 -24.16 10.61 29.70
N TYR A 159 -24.34 10.76 28.38
CA TYR A 159 -25.53 11.38 27.82
C TYR A 159 -26.81 10.62 28.21
N GLN A 160 -26.81 9.29 28.07
CA GLN A 160 -27.94 8.43 28.44
C GLN A 160 -28.25 8.48 29.95
N GLN A 161 -27.25 8.69 30.79
CA GLN A 161 -27.41 8.87 32.24
C GLN A 161 -27.88 10.27 32.65
N GLY A 162 -28.17 11.17 31.69
CA GLY A 162 -28.55 12.56 31.95
C GLY A 162 -27.38 13.46 32.36
N LYS A 163 -26.14 12.98 32.31
CA LYS A 163 -24.92 13.74 32.68
C LYS A 163 -24.40 14.56 31.51
N LEU A 164 -25.21 15.49 31.01
CA LEU A 164 -24.89 16.27 29.80
C LEU A 164 -23.58 17.05 29.93
N THR A 165 -23.35 17.72 31.06
CA THR A 165 -22.12 18.48 31.33
C THR A 165 -20.88 17.58 31.27
N GLY A 166 -20.95 16.38 31.84
CA GLY A 166 -19.85 15.40 31.81
C GLY A 166 -19.56 14.90 30.40
N ALA A 167 -20.60 14.61 29.61
CA ALA A 167 -20.46 14.18 28.22
C ALA A 167 -19.78 15.27 27.37
N VAL A 168 -20.24 16.52 27.47
CA VAL A 168 -19.65 17.66 26.74
C VAL A 168 -18.20 17.89 27.17
N LEU A 169 -17.92 17.88 28.47
CA LEU A 169 -16.55 18.02 28.98
C LEU A 169 -15.64 16.90 28.45
N ASN A 170 -16.11 15.65 28.43
CA ASN A 170 -15.33 14.54 27.91
C ASN A 170 -14.92 14.76 26.44
N VAL A 171 -15.86 15.22 25.60
CA VAL A 171 -15.59 15.54 24.19
C VAL A 171 -14.59 16.68 24.05
N VAL A 172 -14.86 17.81 24.72
CA VAL A 172 -14.03 19.00 24.61
C VAL A 172 -12.61 18.73 25.12
N LEU A 173 -12.47 18.08 26.26
CA LEU A 173 -11.17 17.75 26.84
C LEU A 173 -10.38 16.81 25.94
N ASN A 174 -10.98 15.73 25.44
CA ASN A 174 -10.26 14.81 24.55
C ASN A 174 -9.80 15.50 23.25
N LEU A 175 -10.64 16.34 22.65
CA LEU A 175 -10.29 17.03 21.41
C LEU A 175 -9.23 18.11 21.64
N VAL A 176 -9.47 19.04 22.57
CA VAL A 176 -8.57 20.17 22.81
C VAL A 176 -7.24 19.70 23.40
N ALA A 177 -7.28 18.88 24.44
CA ALA A 177 -6.05 18.40 25.07
C ALA A 177 -5.31 17.40 24.16
N GLY A 178 -6.02 16.55 23.41
CA GLY A 178 -5.40 15.62 22.47
C GLY A 178 -4.68 16.34 21.33
N ILE A 179 -5.34 17.30 20.66
CA ILE A 179 -4.73 18.10 19.60
C ILE A 179 -3.57 18.94 20.16
N GLY A 180 -3.78 19.61 21.30
CA GLY A 180 -2.74 20.40 21.96
C GLY A 180 -1.51 19.54 22.32
N ALA A 181 -1.73 18.33 22.83
CA ALA A 181 -0.67 17.38 23.12
C ALA A 181 0.09 16.93 21.87
N ALA A 182 -0.61 16.61 20.77
CA ALA A 182 0.04 16.24 19.52
C ALA A 182 0.92 17.36 18.96
N ILE A 183 0.44 18.61 19.00
CA ILE A 183 1.21 19.80 18.62
C ILE A 183 2.43 19.98 19.52
N ALA A 184 2.26 19.84 20.84
CA ALA A 184 3.37 19.90 21.79
C ALA A 184 4.41 18.81 21.52
N GLY A 185 3.98 17.60 21.16
CA GLY A 185 4.86 16.49 20.79
C GLY A 185 5.70 16.80 19.56
N LEU A 186 5.07 17.32 18.50
CA LEU A 186 5.78 17.78 17.30
C LEU A 186 6.78 18.89 17.60
N TRP A 187 6.39 19.86 18.45
CA TRP A 187 7.27 20.94 18.86
C TRP A 187 8.47 20.41 19.66
N LEU A 188 8.26 19.51 20.63
CA LEU A 188 9.33 18.86 21.39
C LEU A 188 10.28 18.11 20.46
N ALA A 189 9.75 17.38 19.48
CA ALA A 189 10.56 16.68 18.50
C ALA A 189 11.49 17.62 17.74
N SER A 190 11.07 18.85 17.45
CA SER A 190 11.91 19.85 16.76
C SER A 190 13.10 20.33 17.61
N LYS A 191 12.99 20.27 18.95
CA LYS A 191 14.02 20.72 19.89
C LYS A 191 15.06 19.66 20.20
N VAL A 192 14.79 18.38 19.89
CA VAL A 192 15.75 17.31 20.12
C VAL A 192 17.00 17.53 19.24
N PRO A 193 18.20 17.70 19.81
CA PRO A 193 19.41 17.78 19.01
C PRO A 193 19.68 16.39 18.39
N ILE A 194 19.80 16.34 17.06
CA ILE A 194 20.25 15.14 16.36
C ILE A 194 21.75 15.31 16.19
N ARG A 195 22.54 14.43 16.84
CA ARG A 195 23.98 14.35 16.69
C ARG A 195 24.35 13.31 15.65
#